data_AF-K2KK96-F1
#
_entry.id   AF-K2KK96-F1
#
_cell.length_a   1.000
_cell.length_b   1.000
_cell.length_c   1.000
_cell.angle_alpha   90.00
_cell.angle_beta   90.00
_cell.angle_gamma   90.00
#
_symmetry.space_group_name_H-M   'P 1'
#
loop_
_entity.id
_entity.type
_entity.pdbx_description
1 polymer ?
#
loop_
_entity_poly.entity_id
_entity_poly.type
_entity_poly.pdbx_seq_one_letter_code
_entity_poly.pdbx_strand_id
1 'polypeptide(L)'
;MKVLAEIVFDHLWLLLFEGEEIIDLDYSVKMQESLSEYFSAMSQEEKGALSDVAREIQEKLLAEPDDHGYTPRSLITDEQKEFMEALATGELFEQWV
;
A
#
# COMPACT_ATOMS: atom_id res chain seq x y z
N MET A 1 14.19 -3.88 -8.14
CA MET A 1 13.54 -2.77 -7.41
C MET A 1 12.74 -3.18 -6.17
N LYS A 2 12.69 -4.46 -5.76
CA LYS A 2 11.82 -4.97 -4.68
C LYS A 2 11.91 -4.20 -3.35
N VAL A 3 13.10 -4.04 -2.78
CA VAL A 3 13.27 -3.41 -1.46
C VAL A 3 12.78 -1.96 -1.43
N LEU A 4 13.01 -1.19 -2.50
CA LEU A 4 12.50 0.19 -2.57
C LEU A 4 10.97 0.21 -2.69
N ALA A 5 10.40 -0.72 -3.45
CA ALA A 5 8.94 -0.86 -3.55
C ALA A 5 8.30 -1.26 -2.21
N GLU A 6 8.94 -2.13 -1.43
CA GLU A 6 8.52 -2.48 -0.06
C GLU A 6 8.54 -1.24 0.86
N ILE A 7 9.63 -0.47 0.85
CA ILE A 7 9.73 0.77 1.63
C ILE A 7 8.64 1.78 1.23
N VAL A 8 8.38 1.93 -0.08
CA VAL A 8 7.34 2.82 -0.59
C VAL A 8 5.96 2.34 -0.15
N PHE A 9 5.70 1.03 -0.23
CA PHE A 9 4.43 0.46 0.25
C PHE A 9 4.23 0.76 1.74
N ASP A 10 5.23 0.48 2.58
CA ASP A 10 5.17 0.74 4.03
C ASP A 10 4.94 2.23 4.32
N HIS A 11 5.57 3.11 3.54
CA HIS A 11 5.36 4.55 3.66
C HIS A 11 3.94 4.98 3.28
N LEU A 12 3.39 4.46 2.18
CA LEU A 12 2.00 4.71 1.79
C LEU A 12 1.03 4.20 2.87
N TRP A 13 1.29 3.01 3.40
CA TRP A 13 0.48 2.43 4.47
C TRP A 13 0.48 3.31 5.72
N LEU A 14 1.66 3.77 6.14
CA LEU A 14 1.84 4.71 7.24
C LEU A 14 1.05 6.01 7.03
N LEU A 15 1.13 6.59 5.82
CA LEU A 15 0.48 7.87 5.54
C LEU A 15 -1.04 7.77 5.45
N LEU A 16 -1.57 6.65 4.97
CA LEU A 16 -2.99 6.51 4.62
C LEU A 16 -3.81 5.86 5.74
N PHE A 17 -3.22 4.96 6.53
CA PHE A 17 -3.99 4.09 7.42
C PHE A 17 -3.57 4.13 8.89
N GLU A 18 -2.39 4.65 9.21
CA GLU A 18 -1.96 4.79 10.60
C GLU A 18 -2.52 6.07 11.23
N GLY A 19 -2.84 6.01 12.53
CA GLY A 19 -3.46 7.11 13.26
C GLY A 19 -2.46 8.00 14.01
N GLU A 20 -3.00 9.00 14.72
CA GLU A 20 -2.24 10.02 15.49
C GLU A 20 -1.24 9.44 16.51
N GLU A 21 -1.48 8.22 16.99
CA GLU A 21 -0.57 7.49 17.89
C GLU A 21 0.76 7.09 17.23
N ILE A 22 0.81 7.02 15.90
CA ILE A 22 1.96 6.58 15.10
C ILE A 22 2.53 7.72 14.27
N ILE A 23 1.68 8.56 13.67
CA ILE A 23 2.09 9.70 12.85
C ILE A 23 1.19 10.90 13.11
N ASP A 24 1.79 12.08 13.19
CA ASP A 24 1.05 13.34 13.26
C ASP A 24 0.11 13.49 12.05
N LEU A 25 -1.17 13.73 12.32
CA LEU A 25 -2.20 13.72 11.28
C LEU A 25 -2.01 14.86 10.28
N ASP A 26 -1.68 16.06 10.74
CA ASP A 26 -1.45 17.22 9.87
C ASP A 26 -0.25 16.98 8.95
N TYR A 27 0.81 16.37 9.47
CA TYR A 27 1.96 15.94 8.68
C TYR A 27 1.58 14.88 7.65
N SER A 28 0.80 13.87 8.03
CA SER A 28 0.37 12.80 7.11
C SER A 28 -0.44 13.36 5.94
N VAL A 29 -1.41 14.24 6.21
CA VAL A 29 -2.25 14.91 5.21
C VAL A 29 -1.39 15.75 4.27
N LYS A 30 -0.45 16.52 4.82
CA LYS A 30 0.47 17.33 4.01
C LYS A 30 1.33 16.48 3.08
N MET A 31 1.79 15.30 3.52
CA MET A 31 2.56 14.40 2.66
C MET A 31 1.70 13.76 1.58
N GLN A 32 0.43 13.46 1.88
CA GLN A 32 -0.51 12.92 0.89
C GLN A 32 -0.71 13.86 -0.31
N GLU A 33 -0.63 15.19 -0.11
CA GLU A 33 -0.74 16.18 -1.21
C GLU A 33 0.31 15.99 -2.30
N SER A 34 1.46 15.38 -1.97
CA SER A 34 2.57 15.16 -2.92
C SER A 34 2.51 13.79 -3.62
N LEU A 35 1.63 12.87 -3.18
CA LEU A 35 1.60 11.49 -3.69
C LEU A 35 1.28 11.42 -5.19
N SER A 36 0.37 12.27 -5.66
CA SER A 36 0.04 12.36 -7.09
C SER A 36 1.28 12.65 -7.94
N GLU A 37 2.11 13.62 -7.54
CA GLU A 37 3.33 13.97 -8.27
C GLU A 37 4.33 12.80 -8.30
N TYR A 38 4.49 12.09 -7.18
CA TYR A 38 5.34 10.90 -7.12
C TYR A 38 4.83 9.78 -8.03
N PHE A 39 3.54 9.48 -8.03
CA PHE A 39 2.96 8.44 -8.91
C PHE A 39 3.05 8.79 -10.39
N SER A 40 2.89 10.06 -10.76
CA SER A 40 3.06 10.51 -12.14
C SER A 40 4.53 10.46 -12.59
N ALA A 41 5.48 10.69 -11.67
CA ALA A 41 6.92 10.65 -11.95
C ALA A 41 7.51 9.23 -12.01
N MET A 42 6.84 8.23 -11.42
CA MET A 42 7.30 6.84 -11.44
C MET A 42 7.41 6.28 -12.86
N SER A 43 8.51 5.60 -13.12
CA SER A 43 8.70 4.76 -14.30
C SER A 43 7.76 3.55 -14.27
N GLN A 44 7.56 2.93 -15.44
CA GLN A 44 6.75 1.71 -15.54
C GLN A 44 7.34 0.54 -14.74
N GLU A 45 8.68 0.47 -14.63
CA GLU A 45 9.35 -0.55 -13.81
C GLU A 45 9.05 -0.35 -12.32
N GLU A 46 9.07 0.89 -11.84
CA GLU A 46 8.75 1.22 -10.45
C GLU A 46 7.29 0.95 -10.12
N LYS A 47 6.37 1.32 -11.02
CA LYS A 47 4.93 1.00 -10.90
C LYS A 47 4.72 -0.51 -10.80
N GLY A 48 5.32 -1.28 -11.70
CA GLY A 48 5.24 -2.74 -11.69
C GLY A 48 5.80 -3.35 -10.41
N ALA A 49 6.96 -2.88 -9.94
CA ALA A 49 7.56 -3.37 -8.70
C ALA A 49 6.67 -3.08 -7.47
N LEU A 50 6.02 -1.91 -7.42
CA LEU A 50 5.11 -1.57 -6.34
C LEU A 50 3.81 -2.39 -6.40
N SER A 51 3.25 -2.62 -7.60
CA SER A 51 2.10 -3.51 -7.79
C SER A 51 2.39 -4.95 -7.37
N ASP A 52 3.59 -5.47 -7.66
CA ASP A 52 3.98 -6.82 -7.25
C ASP A 52 4.10 -6.93 -5.73
N VAL A 53 4.67 -5.92 -5.06
CA VAL A 53 4.72 -5.86 -3.59
C VAL A 53 3.31 -5.81 -2.99
N ALA A 54 2.42 -4.97 -3.53
CA ALA A 54 1.04 -4.87 -3.07
C ALA A 54 0.32 -6.23 -3.15
N ARG A 55 0.52 -6.97 -4.26
CA ARG A 55 -0.03 -8.32 -4.45
C ARG A 55 0.53 -9.31 -3.43
N GLU A 56 1.85 -9.35 -3.25
CA GLU A 56 2.48 -10.23 -2.26
C GLU A 56 1.97 -9.97 -0.83
N ILE A 57 1.75 -8.70 -0.47
CA ILE A 57 1.25 -8.31 0.85
C ILE A 57 -0.24 -8.66 1.00
N GLN A 58 -1.05 -8.39 -0.02
CA GLN A 58 -2.46 -8.76 -0.04
C GLN A 58 -2.64 -10.27 0.12
N GLU A 59 -1.86 -11.08 -0.61
CA GLU A 59 -1.87 -12.55 -0.49
C GLU A 59 -1.52 -13.01 0.93
N LYS A 60 -0.54 -12.39 1.57
CA LYS A 60 -0.15 -12.70 2.96
C LYS A 60 -1.25 -12.34 3.97
N LEU A 61 -1.90 -11.19 3.79
CA LEU A 61 -2.92 -10.70 4.71
C LEU A 61 -4.28 -11.41 4.54
N LEU A 62 -4.58 -11.89 3.33
CA LEU A 62 -5.79 -12.65 3.00
C LEU A 62 -5.61 -14.16 3.07
N ALA A 63 -4.40 -14.65 3.39
CA ALA A 63 -4.13 -16.07 3.51
C ALA A 63 -5.05 -16.72 4.55
N GLU A 64 -5.56 -17.91 4.21
CA GLU A 64 -6.32 -18.73 5.15
C GLU A 64 -5.46 -19.04 6.39
N PRO A 65 -6.09 -19.21 7.57
CA PRO A 65 -5.37 -19.66 8.76
C PRO A 65 -4.59 -20.94 8.45
N ASP A 66 -3.36 -21.01 8.91
CA ASP A 66 -2.55 -22.22 8.76
C ASP A 66 -3.12 -23.42 9.56
N ASP A 67 -2.49 -24.59 9.43
CA ASP A 67 -2.88 -25.82 10.14
C ASP A 67 -2.89 -25.68 11.68
N HIS A 68 -2.33 -24.60 12.22
CA HIS A 68 -2.32 -24.27 13.66
C HIS A 68 -3.40 -23.25 14.04
N GLY A 69 -4.26 -22.83 13.09
CA GLY A 69 -5.29 -21.82 13.28
C GLY A 69 -4.71 -20.40 13.39
N TYR A 70 -3.44 -20.20 13.02
CA TYR A 70 -2.87 -18.88 12.93
C TYR A 70 -3.28 -18.25 11.61
N THR A 71 -4.25 -17.35 11.68
CA THR A 71 -4.38 -16.28 10.69
C THR A 71 -3.43 -15.17 11.13
N PRO A 72 -2.67 -14.53 10.23
CA PRO A 72 -2.14 -13.20 10.48
C PRO A 72 -3.33 -12.30 10.85
N ARG A 73 -3.56 -12.11 12.15
CA ARG A 73 -4.72 -11.39 12.67
C ARG A 73 -4.49 -9.90 12.44
N SER A 74 -4.97 -9.39 11.33
CA SER A 74 -5.63 -8.10 11.29
C SER A 74 -6.78 -8.21 10.30
N LEU A 75 -7.99 -7.92 10.77
CA LEU A 75 -9.08 -7.59 9.86
C LEU A 75 -8.66 -6.30 9.18
N ILE A 76 -7.99 -6.40 8.04
CA ILE A 76 -7.80 -5.24 7.17
C ILE A 76 -9.19 -4.70 6.83
N THR A 77 -9.33 -3.39 6.92
CA THR A 77 -10.59 -2.73 6.59
C THR A 77 -10.90 -2.95 5.11
N ASP A 78 -12.15 -2.78 4.71
CA ASP A 78 -12.50 -2.89 3.29
C ASP A 78 -11.79 -1.82 2.46
N GLU A 79 -11.58 -0.62 3.03
CA GLU A 79 -10.78 0.45 2.42
C GLU A 79 -9.30 0.03 2.18
N GLN A 80 -8.67 -0.64 3.14
CA GLN A 80 -7.31 -1.16 2.97
C GLN A 80 -7.22 -2.24 1.88
N LYS A 81 -8.26 -3.07 1.75
CA LYS A 81 -8.35 -4.07 0.66
C LYS A 81 -8.46 -3.39 -0.69
N GLU A 82 -9.38 -2.43 -0.81
CA GLU A 82 -9.61 -1.68 -2.05
C GLU A 82 -8.32 -0.96 -2.49
N PHE A 83 -7.61 -0.33 -1.55
CA PHE A 83 -6.31 0.29 -1.83
C PHE A 83 -5.28 -0.69 -2.36
N MET A 84 -5.08 -1.84 -1.68
CA MET A 84 -4.12 -2.85 -2.13
C MET A 84 -4.50 -3.43 -3.48
N GLU A 85 -5.79 -3.65 -3.74
CA GLU A 85 -6.28 -4.14 -5.03
C GLU A 85 -6.00 -3.11 -6.14
N ALA A 86 -6.36 -1.84 -5.94
CA ALA A 86 -6.09 -0.77 -6.90
C ALA A 86 -4.58 -0.59 -7.18
N LEU A 87 -3.73 -0.77 -6.16
CA LEU A 87 -2.28 -0.70 -6.31
C LEU A 87 -1.72 -1.94 -7.03
N ALA A 88 -2.25 -3.14 -6.74
CA ALA A 88 -1.82 -4.40 -7.34
C ALA A 88 -2.26 -4.57 -8.81
N THR A 89 -3.40 -4.00 -9.20
CA THR A 89 -3.88 -3.95 -10.59
C THR A 89 -3.26 -2.81 -11.38
N GLY A 90 -2.71 -1.81 -10.69
CA GLY A 90 -2.18 -0.59 -11.29
C GLY A 90 -3.24 0.46 -11.60
N GLU A 91 -4.51 0.19 -11.30
CA GLU A 91 -5.62 1.16 -11.44
C GLU A 91 -5.31 2.46 -10.71
N LEU A 92 -4.68 2.36 -9.53
CA LEU A 92 -4.28 3.53 -8.76
C LEU A 92 -3.42 4.49 -9.58
N PHE A 93 -2.55 3.98 -10.47
CA PHE A 93 -1.68 4.82 -11.30
C PHE A 93 -2.39 5.43 -12.51
N GLU A 94 -3.49 4.85 -12.98
CA GLU A 94 -4.26 5.32 -14.14
C GLU A 94 -5.13 6.53 -13.80
N GLN A 95 -5.53 6.67 -12.52
CA GLN A 95 -6.31 7.80 -12.03
C GLN A 95 -5.51 9.12 -11.97
N TRP A 96 -4.17 9.06 -12.08
CA TRP A 96 -3.27 10.23 -11.99
C TRP A 96 -2.46 10.49 -13.28
N VAL A 97 -2.93 9.96 -14.42
CA VAL A 97 -2.41 10.26 -15.78
C VAL A 97 -3.31 11.29 -16.45
#